data_AF-A0A1H0IAP5-F1
#
_entry.id   AF-A0A1H0IAP5-F1
#
_cell.length_a   1.000
_cell.length_b   1.000
_cell.length_c   1.000
_cell.angle_alpha   90.00
_cell.angle_beta   90.00
_cell.angle_gamma   90.00
#
_symmetry.space_group_name_H-M   'P 1'
#
loop_
_entity.id
_entity.type
_entity.pdbx_description
1 polymer ?
#
loop_
_entity_poly.entity_id
_entity_poly.type
_entity_poly.pdbx_seq_one_letter_code
_entity_poly.pdbx_strand_id
1 'polypeptide(L)'
;MHDTDAVFQQFYDGLNLPNYFGWNWDALSDCLRDLKWLPVDHYILIVEAADEALPGDAAGRQMLFRTLLRAGQRWSGTQQPVGIDFGRLVVVMSCDATSVPDLQEQLRSCWEDTVPS
;
A
#
# COMPACT_ATOMS: atom_id res chain seq x y z
N MET A 1 12.53 -3.55 4.70
CA MET A 1 11.64 -3.08 5.78
C MET A 1 11.67 -4.11 6.91
N HIS A 2 12.35 -3.87 8.03
CA HIS A 2 12.64 -4.94 9.00
C HIS A 2 11.66 -5.04 10.18
N ASP A 3 11.04 -3.93 10.58
CA ASP A 3 9.99 -3.88 11.60
C ASP A 3 8.93 -2.84 11.22
N THR A 4 7.84 -2.80 11.98
CA THR A 4 6.68 -1.94 11.71
C THR A 4 7.04 -0.45 11.75
N ASP A 5 7.92 -0.03 12.65
CA ASP A 5 8.34 1.38 12.77
C ASP A 5 9.18 1.79 11.55
N ALA A 6 10.08 0.91 11.09
CA ALA A 6 10.86 1.11 9.87
C ALA A 6 9.98 1.16 8.62
N VAL A 7 8.88 0.40 8.56
CA VAL A 7 7.87 0.53 7.50
C VAL A 7 7.30 1.94 7.50
N PHE A 8 6.81 2.41 8.64
CA PHE A 8 6.21 3.74 8.76
C PHE A 8 7.19 4.85 8.41
N GLN A 9 8.44 4.75 8.86
CA GLN A 9 9.49 5.71 8.53
C GLN A 9 9.77 5.76 7.02
N GLN A 10 9.87 4.60 6.36
CA GLN A 10 10.11 4.56 4.91
C GLN A 10 8.97 5.17 4.10
N PHE A 11 7.71 4.96 4.50
CA PHE A 11 6.58 5.64 3.87
C PHE A 11 6.57 7.14 4.17
N TYR A 12 6.88 7.53 5.41
CA TYR A 12 6.96 8.91 5.82
C TYR A 12 7.95 9.70 4.96
N ASP A 13 9.17 9.19 4.82
CA ASP A 13 10.22 9.83 4.05
C ASP A 13 9.96 9.72 2.54
N GLY A 14 9.60 8.52 2.07
CA GLY A 14 9.42 8.24 0.63
C GLY A 14 8.25 8.97 -0.02
N LEU A 15 7.18 9.23 0.73
CA LEU A 15 5.99 9.95 0.26
C LEU A 15 5.85 11.35 0.86
N ASN A 16 6.87 11.84 1.56
CA ASN A 16 6.85 13.11 2.29
C ASN A 16 5.54 13.29 3.07
N LEU A 17 5.19 12.29 3.90
CA LEU A 17 3.93 12.32 4.64
C LEU A 17 3.86 13.55 5.56
N PRO A 18 2.66 14.04 5.89
CA PRO A 18 2.50 15.23 6.71
C PRO A 18 3.08 15.03 8.12
N ASN A 19 3.60 16.11 8.73
CA ASN A 19 4.16 16.08 10.10
C ASN A 19 3.19 15.59 11.19
N TYR A 20 1.88 15.59 10.92
CA TYR A 20 0.84 15.06 11.81
C TYR A 20 0.58 13.55 11.59
N PHE A 21 1.42 12.86 10.83
CA PHE A 21 1.30 11.43 10.58
C PHE A 21 1.24 10.64 11.90
N GLY A 22 0.26 9.74 12.00
CA GLY A 22 -0.13 9.09 13.25
C GLY A 22 0.69 7.86 13.66
N TRP A 23 1.70 7.45 12.88
CA TRP A 23 2.60 6.31 13.18
C TRP A 23 1.87 5.00 13.49
N ASN A 24 0.83 4.70 12.71
CA ASN A 24 0.08 3.45 12.80
C ASN A 24 -0.50 3.05 11.43
N TRP A 25 -0.98 1.82 11.33
CA TRP A 25 -1.51 1.27 10.07
C TRP A 25 -2.73 2.01 9.54
N ASP A 26 -3.62 2.49 10.41
CA ASP A 26 -4.81 3.25 10.00
C ASP A 26 -4.40 4.61 9.41
N ALA A 27 -3.45 5.31 10.04
CA ALA A 27 -2.89 6.55 9.54
C ALA A 27 -2.20 6.38 8.19
N LEU A 28 -1.46 5.27 7.99
CA LEU A 28 -0.84 4.95 6.70
C LEU A 28 -1.90 4.68 5.62
N SER A 29 -2.91 3.87 5.94
CA SER A 29 -4.04 3.58 5.07
C SER A 29 -4.80 4.84 4.67
N ASP A 30 -5.03 5.77 5.60
CA ASP A 30 -5.65 7.06 5.31
C ASP A 30 -4.77 7.89 4.37
N CYS A 31 -3.47 7.94 4.65
CA CYS A 31 -2.52 8.69 3.84
C CYS A 31 -2.48 8.20 2.38
N LEU A 32 -2.32 6.89 2.15
CA LEU A 32 -2.23 6.31 0.81
C LEU A 32 -3.54 6.42 0.00
N ARG A 33 -4.68 6.61 0.68
CA ARG A 33 -5.99 6.79 0.05
C ARG A 33 -6.33 8.25 -0.28
N ASP A 34 -5.65 9.20 0.35
CA ASP A 34 -5.90 10.64 0.19
C ASP A 34 -4.82 11.29 -0.69
N LEU A 35 -3.53 11.11 -0.35
CA LEU A 35 -2.36 11.70 -1.03
C LEU A 35 -2.46 13.20 -1.36
N LYS A 36 -3.36 13.95 -0.69
CA LYS A 36 -3.69 15.35 -1.00
C LYS A 36 -2.51 16.34 -0.97
N TRP A 37 -1.44 16.01 -0.25
CA TRP A 37 -0.24 16.85 -0.16
C TRP A 37 0.74 16.63 -1.34
N LEU A 38 0.52 15.61 -2.16
CA LEU A 38 1.29 15.34 -3.38
C LEU A 38 0.36 15.36 -4.62
N PRO A 39 -0.32 16.48 -4.93
CA PRO A 39 -1.38 16.48 -5.94
C PRO A 39 -0.84 16.21 -7.35
N VAL A 40 -0.95 14.96 -7.79
CA VAL A 40 -0.72 14.52 -9.17
C VAL A 40 -1.84 13.59 -9.62
N ASP A 41 -1.98 13.45 -10.94
CA ASP A 41 -2.96 12.54 -11.52
C ASP A 41 -2.52 11.09 -11.24
N HIS A 42 -1.30 10.69 -11.59
CA HIS A 42 -0.91 9.28 -11.48
C HIS A 42 0.26 9.06 -10.52
N TYR A 43 0.10 8.07 -9.64
CA TYR A 43 1.07 7.63 -8.67
C TYR A 43 1.51 6.20 -8.98
N ILE A 44 2.82 5.96 -8.90
CA ILE A 44 3.39 4.62 -8.87
C ILE A 44 4.11 4.49 -7.54
N LEU A 45 3.62 3.58 -6.70
CA LEU A 45 4.24 3.23 -5.43
C LEU A 45 4.98 1.91 -5.60
N ILE A 46 6.31 1.95 -5.47
CA ILE A 46 7.16 0.76 -5.60
C ILE A 46 7.57 0.32 -4.19
N VAL A 47 7.25 -0.92 -3.83
CA VAL A 47 7.76 -1.60 -2.65
C VAL A 47 8.83 -2.57 -3.10
N GLU A 48 10.08 -2.24 -2.79
CA GLU A 48 11.23 -3.06 -3.11
C GLU A 48 11.38 -4.23 -2.14
N ALA A 49 11.87 -5.38 -2.62
CA ALA A 49 12.05 -6.61 -1.84
C ALA A 49 10.85 -6.95 -0.92
N ALA A 50 9.64 -6.97 -1.48
CA ALA A 50 8.38 -7.14 -0.74
C ALA A 50 8.26 -8.52 -0.07
N ASP A 51 8.95 -9.52 -0.58
CA ASP A 51 9.13 -10.84 0.01
C ASP A 51 9.97 -10.84 1.29
N GLU A 52 10.84 -9.84 1.45
CA GLU A 52 11.68 -9.63 2.64
C GLU A 52 11.07 -8.59 3.61
N ALA A 53 9.86 -8.08 3.33
CA ALA A 53 9.22 -7.13 4.22
C ALA A 53 8.77 -7.80 5.52
N LEU A 54 9.14 -7.18 6.65
CA LEU A 54 8.77 -7.60 8.01
C LEU A 54 9.15 -9.06 8.31
N PRO A 55 10.44 -9.42 8.21
CA PRO A 55 10.88 -10.79 8.44
C PRO A 55 10.58 -11.20 9.88
N GLY A 56 9.83 -12.28 10.06
CA GLY A 56 9.41 -12.78 11.39
C GLY A 56 8.16 -12.13 11.97
N ASP A 57 7.57 -11.12 11.31
CA ASP A 57 6.30 -10.50 11.70
C ASP A 57 5.23 -10.71 10.62
N ALA A 58 4.64 -11.90 10.61
CA ALA A 58 3.61 -12.27 9.64
C ALA A 58 2.34 -11.39 9.77
N ALA A 59 2.00 -10.95 10.98
CA ALA A 59 0.83 -10.10 11.22
C ALA A 59 1.06 -8.69 10.67
N GLY A 60 2.22 -8.08 10.95
CA GLY A 60 2.60 -6.80 10.38
C GLY A 60 2.69 -6.85 8.85
N ARG A 61 3.24 -7.93 8.29
CA ARG A 61 3.29 -8.14 6.83
C ARG A 61 1.89 -8.20 6.21
N GLN A 62 0.96 -8.91 6.85
CA GLN A 62 -0.44 -8.92 6.42
C GLN A 62 -1.07 -7.52 6.47
N MET A 63 -0.77 -6.75 7.51
CA MET A 63 -1.25 -5.36 7.64
C MET A 63 -0.68 -4.45 6.54
N LEU A 64 0.60 -4.59 6.20
CA LEU A 64 1.22 -3.87 5.08
C LEU A 64 0.50 -4.17 3.76
N PHE A 65 0.34 -5.46 3.42
CA PHE A 65 -0.29 -5.85 2.16
C PHE A 65 -1.76 -5.41 2.10
N ARG A 66 -2.53 -5.59 3.17
CA ARG A 66 -3.92 -5.10 3.24
C ARG A 66 -3.99 -3.58 3.06
N THR A 67 -3.07 -2.83 3.66
CA THR A 67 -2.99 -1.36 3.53
C THR A 67 -2.74 -0.94 2.09
N LEU A 68 -1.79 -1.59 1.41
CA LEU A 68 -1.45 -1.34 0.01
C LEU A 68 -2.59 -1.71 -0.95
N LEU A 69 -3.24 -2.87 -0.73
CA LEU A 69 -4.36 -3.32 -1.54
C LEU A 69 -5.57 -2.40 -1.39
N ARG A 70 -5.92 -1.99 -0.16
CA ARG A 70 -7.01 -1.03 0.12
C ARG A 70 -6.75 0.32 -0.53
N ALA A 71 -5.50 0.79 -0.53
CA ALA A 71 -5.12 2.00 -1.25
C ALA A 71 -5.37 1.83 -2.74
N GLY A 72 -4.82 0.79 -3.38
CA GLY A 72 -5.05 0.51 -4.80
C GLY A 72 -6.55 0.41 -5.15
N GLN A 73 -7.34 -0.31 -4.34
CA GLN A 73 -8.78 -0.43 -4.50
C GLN A 73 -9.52 0.91 -4.45
N ARG A 74 -9.15 1.79 -3.51
CA ARG A 74 -9.77 3.11 -3.35
C ARG A 74 -9.58 3.99 -4.59
N TRP A 75 -8.40 3.88 -5.22
CA TRP A 75 -8.06 4.62 -6.45
C TRP A 75 -8.57 3.91 -7.72
N SER A 76 -8.86 2.60 -7.68
CA SER A 76 -9.50 1.89 -8.80
C SER A 76 -11.03 1.95 -8.80
N GLY A 77 -11.64 2.10 -7.61
CA GLY A 77 -13.07 1.89 -7.37
C GLY A 77 -13.95 3.15 -7.44
N THR A 78 -13.43 4.31 -7.81
CA THR A 78 -14.24 5.52 -7.99
C THR A 78 -15.02 5.49 -9.30
N GLN A 79 -16.18 4.86 -9.28
CA GLN A 79 -17.31 5.22 -10.15
C GLN A 79 -17.70 6.67 -9.84
N GLN A 80 -17.38 7.63 -10.71
CA GLN A 80 -17.92 9.00 -10.61
C GLN A 80 -17.78 9.77 -11.94
N PRO A 81 -18.51 10.89 -12.12
CA PRO A 81 -19.22 11.23 -13.35
C PRO A 81 -18.30 11.56 -14.52
N VAL A 82 -18.82 11.34 -15.73
CA VAL A 82 -18.17 11.61 -17.01
C VAL A 82 -17.55 13.02 -17.05
N GLY A 83 -16.24 13.09 -17.33
CA GLY A 83 -15.57 14.33 -17.76
C GLY A 83 -14.45 14.89 -16.87
N ILE A 84 -14.02 14.19 -15.82
CA ILE A 84 -12.83 14.56 -15.03
C ILE A 84 -11.75 13.50 -15.24
N ASP A 85 -10.52 13.93 -15.54
CA ASP A 85 -9.37 13.02 -15.65
C ASP A 85 -9.05 12.47 -14.25
N PHE A 86 -9.02 11.15 -14.11
CA PHE A 86 -8.96 10.51 -12.79
C PHE A 86 -7.55 10.10 -12.46
N GLY A 87 -7.16 10.44 -11.23
CA GLY A 87 -5.91 9.96 -10.72
C GLY A 87 -5.89 8.45 -10.50
N ARG A 88 -4.70 7.85 -10.63
CA ARG A 88 -4.51 6.39 -10.49
C ARG A 88 -3.36 6.11 -9.54
N LEU A 89 -3.54 5.20 -8.60
CA LEU A 89 -2.44 4.62 -7.82
C LEU A 89 -2.15 3.20 -8.31
N VAL A 90 -0.94 2.99 -8.81
CA VAL A 90 -0.41 1.66 -9.14
C VAL A 90 0.58 1.26 -8.07
N VAL A 91 0.34 0.13 -7.40
CA VAL A 91 1.28 -0.45 -6.44
C VAL A 91 2.07 -1.55 -7.13
N VAL A 92 3.40 -1.43 -7.15
CA VAL A 92 4.33 -2.42 -7.71
C VAL A 92 5.12 -3.02 -6.55
N MET A 93 5.15 -4.34 -6.48
CA MET A 93 5.95 -5.07 -5.48
C MET A 93 7.01 -5.87 -6.22
N SER A 94 8.28 -5.54 -6.02
CA SER A 94 9.38 -6.37 -6.53
C SER A 94 9.71 -7.44 -5.50
N CYS A 95 10.02 -8.64 -5.95
CA CYS A 95 10.48 -9.75 -5.11
C CYS A 95 11.47 -10.62 -5.88
N ASP A 96 12.14 -11.53 -5.18
CA ASP A 96 12.90 -12.59 -5.86
C ASP A 96 11.96 -13.46 -6.71
N ALA A 97 12.45 -13.94 -7.86
CA ALA A 97 11.66 -14.76 -8.78
C ALA A 97 11.14 -16.06 -8.14
N THR A 98 11.88 -16.61 -7.18
CA THR A 98 11.48 -17.81 -6.44
C THR A 98 10.37 -17.54 -5.43
N SER A 99 10.26 -16.30 -4.93
CA SER A 99 9.24 -15.86 -3.97
C SER A 99 7.89 -15.51 -4.61
N VAL A 100 7.82 -15.40 -5.94
CA VAL A 100 6.61 -14.95 -6.67
C VAL A 100 5.36 -15.78 -6.32
N PRO A 101 5.37 -17.12 -6.32
CA PRO A 101 4.16 -17.90 -6.02
C PRO A 101 3.64 -17.64 -4.60
N ASP A 102 4.53 -17.62 -3.61
CA ASP A 102 4.20 -17.41 -2.20
C ASP A 102 3.68 -16.00 -1.95
N LEU A 103 4.34 -14.99 -2.54
CA LEU A 103 3.89 -13.59 -2.43
C LEU A 103 2.53 -13.41 -3.11
N GLN A 104 2.32 -14.03 -4.27
CA GLN A 104 1.05 -13.97 -4.98
C GLN A 104 -0.09 -14.63 -4.19
N GLU A 105 0.16 -15.74 -3.51
CA GLU A 105 -0.81 -16.40 -2.64
C GLU A 105 -1.16 -15.53 -1.41
N GLN A 106 -0.15 -14.96 -0.75
CA GLN A 106 -0.37 -14.05 0.38
C GLN A 106 -1.19 -12.82 -0.02
N LEU A 107 -0.89 -12.21 -1.16
CA LEU A 107 -1.65 -11.08 -1.69
C LEU A 107 -3.09 -11.46 -2.04
N ARG A 108 -3.30 -12.64 -2.64
CA ARG A 108 -4.65 -13.15 -2.95
C ARG A 108 -5.48 -13.35 -1.69
N SER A 109 -4.91 -14.00 -0.67
CA SER A 109 -5.58 -14.18 0.62
C SER A 109 -5.92 -12.82 1.27
N CYS A 110 -5.01 -11.85 1.23
CA CYS A 110 -5.29 -10.51 1.73
C CYS A 110 -6.38 -9.79 0.94
N TRP A 111 -6.47 -10.00 -0.37
CA TRP A 111 -7.48 -9.39 -1.22
C TRP A 111 -8.89 -9.91 -0.91
N GLU A 112 -9.05 -11.23 -0.76
CA GLU A 112 -10.33 -11.86 -0.46
C GLU A 112 -10.93 -11.35 0.87
N ASP A 113 -10.08 -11.08 1.88
CA ASP A 113 -10.51 -10.49 3.15
C ASP A 113 -10.95 -9.02 3.05
N THR A 114 -10.61 -8.31 1.97
CA THR A 114 -10.92 -6.88 1.80
C THR A 114 -12.21 -6.60 1.03
N VAL A 115 -12.77 -7.60 0.36
CA VAL A 115 -14.03 -7.45 -0.39
C VAL A 115 -15.20 -7.73 0.59
N PRO A 116 -16.10 -6.75 0.84
CA PRO A 116 -17.31 -7.03 1.62
C PRO A 116 -18.18 -8.05 0.86
N SER A 117 -18.77 -8.99 1.60
CA SER A 117 -19.76 -9.96 1.09
C SER A 117 -20.95 -9.30 0.39
#